data_AF-A0AAD7CYH0-F1
#
_entry.id   AF-A0AAD7CYH0-F1
#
_cell.length_a   1.000
_cell.length_b   1.000
_cell.length_c   1.000
_cell.angle_alpha   90.00
_cell.angle_beta   90.00
_cell.angle_gamma   90.00
#
_symmetry.space_group_name_H-M   'P 1'
#
loop_
_entity.id
_entity.type
_entity.pdbx_description
1 polymer ?
#
loop_
_entity_poly.entity_id
_entity_poly.type
_entity_poly.pdbx_seq_one_letter_code
_entity_poly.pdbx_strand_id
1 'polypeptide(L)' 'NVQTFTGALGGLSAPAVTSGDMSNSTFTSLGSDFINSAAALGRSCDVQHNLCSNAANSGGGFAVSDCDAQNTACHAA' A
#
# COMPACT_ATOMS: atom_id res chain seq x y z
N ASN A 1 -13.24 1.77 1.68
CA ASN A 1 -11.84 1.40 1.44
C ASN A 1 -11.84 0.04 0.77
N VAL A 2 -11.23 -0.09 -0.41
CA VAL A 2 -11.11 -1.36 -1.13
C VAL A 2 -9.77 -2.06 -0.88
N GLN A 3 -8.81 -1.41 -0.24
CA GLN A 3 -7.59 -2.05 0.25
C GLN A 3 -7.92 -2.85 1.51
N THR A 4 -7.87 -4.18 1.39
CA THR A 4 -8.27 -5.13 2.45
C THR A 4 -7.07 -5.73 3.19
N PHE A 5 -5.85 -5.54 2.70
CA PHE A 5 -4.63 -5.98 3.37
C PHE A 5 -4.42 -5.20 4.69
N THR A 6 -4.26 -5.92 5.80
CA THR A 6 -4.12 -5.34 7.14
C THR A 6 -2.73 -5.54 7.76
N GLY A 7 -1.79 -6.18 7.07
CA GLY A 7 -0.42 -6.29 7.56
C GLY A 7 0.21 -4.91 7.72
N ALA A 8 0.94 -4.68 8.80
CA ALA A 8 1.51 -3.36 9.12
C ALA A 8 2.85 -3.50 9.88
N LEU A 9 3.90 -3.91 9.18
CA LEU A 9 5.21 -4.11 9.80
C LEU A 9 5.75 -2.75 10.26
N GLY A 10 6.28 -2.69 11.49
CA GLY A 10 6.70 -1.42 12.10
C GLY A 10 5.54 -0.44 12.33
N GLY A 11 4.28 -0.90 12.31
CA GLY A 11 3.09 -0.05 12.45
C GLY A 11 2.69 0.71 11.18
N LEU A 12 3.28 0.38 10.03
CA LEU A 12 3.09 1.10 8.78
C LEU A 12 2.09 0.35 7.88
N SER A 13 0.87 0.88 7.83
CA SER A 13 -0.23 0.27 7.06
C SER A 13 -0.28 0.76 5.62
N ALA A 14 -0.82 -0.07 4.72
CA ALA A 14 -1.14 0.33 3.36
C ALA A 14 -2.16 1.49 3.36
N PRO A 15 -1.94 2.55 2.56
CA PRO A 15 -2.89 3.64 2.43
C PRO A 15 -4.26 3.14 1.94
N ALA A 16 -5.32 3.75 2.45
CA ALA A 16 -6.67 3.45 1.98
C ALA A 16 -6.81 3.75 0.48
N VAL A 17 -7.51 2.88 -0.22
CA VAL A 17 -7.95 3.08 -1.60
C VAL A 17 -9.46 3.28 -1.58
N THR A 18 -9.92 4.43 -2.06
CA THR A 18 -11.35 4.73 -2.20
C THR A 18 -11.72 4.76 -3.67
N SER A 19 -12.83 4.11 -4.03
CA SER A 19 -13.46 4.29 -5.33
C SER A 19 -14.02 5.71 -5.41
N GLY A 20 -13.62 6.47 -6.42
CA GLY A 20 -14.25 7.74 -6.83
C GLY A 20 -15.66 7.53 -7.35
N ASP A 21 -16.33 8.64 -7.69
CA ASP A 21 -17.72 8.66 -8.17
C ASP A 21 -17.92 7.65 -9.32
N MET A 22 -18.95 6.80 -9.19
CA MET A 22 -19.27 5.69 -10.10
C MET A 22 -19.55 6.12 -11.56
N SER A 23 -19.65 7.43 -11.84
CA SER A 23 -19.72 7.96 -13.20
C SER A 23 -18.35 8.12 -13.89
N ASN A 24 -17.24 8.07 -13.14
CA ASN A 24 -15.88 8.27 -13.66
C ASN A 24 -14.93 7.43 -12.80
N SER A 25 -14.73 6.17 -13.18
CA SER A 25 -14.03 5.11 -12.43
C SER A 25 -12.58 5.44 -12.06
N THR A 26 -12.34 6.41 -11.18
CA THR A 26 -11.04 6.78 -10.65
C THR A 26 -10.89 6.26 -9.23
N PHE A 27 -9.77 5.65 -8.90
CA PHE A 27 -9.42 5.24 -7.54
C PHE A 27 -8.36 6.19 -7.00
N THR A 28 -8.51 6.68 -5.77
CA THR A 28 -7.55 7.61 -5.17
C THR A 28 -6.64 6.88 -4.19
N SER A 29 -5.33 6.87 -4.45
CA SER A 29 -4.29 6.53 -3.46
C SER A 29 -3.34 7.72 -3.33
N LEU A 30 -3.27 8.36 -2.16
CA LEU A 30 -2.43 9.56 -1.93
C LEU A 30 -2.63 10.69 -2.96
N GLY A 31 -3.85 10.94 -3.42
CA GLY A 31 -4.16 12.05 -4.33
C GLY A 31 -3.78 11.82 -5.80
N SER A 32 -3.51 10.58 -6.20
CA SER A 32 -3.39 10.17 -7.61
C SER A 32 -4.64 9.41 -8.04
N ASP A 33 -5.23 9.78 -9.18
CA ASP A 33 -6.40 9.12 -9.76
C ASP A 33 -5.98 7.96 -10.68
N PHE A 34 -6.46 6.76 -10.39
CA PHE A 34 -6.20 5.55 -11.18
C PHE A 34 -7.47 5.07 -11.87
N ILE A 35 -7.41 4.74 -13.16
CA ILE A 35 -8.56 4.23 -13.92
C ILE A 35 -8.94 2.78 -13.50
N ASN A 36 -8.03 2.07 -12.81
CA ASN A 36 -8.19 0.66 -12.44
C ASN A 36 -7.91 0.43 -10.94
N SER A 37 -8.80 -0.29 -10.26
CA SER A 37 -8.68 -0.66 -8.84
C SER A 37 -7.39 -1.42 -8.55
N ALA A 38 -6.99 -2.33 -9.44
CA ALA A 38 -5.78 -3.12 -9.28
C ALA A 38 -4.52 -2.24 -9.28
N ALA A 39 -4.49 -1.20 -10.11
CA ALA A 39 -3.38 -0.25 -10.14
C ALA A 39 -3.32 0.60 -8.86
N ALA A 40 -4.47 1.03 -8.34
CA ALA A 40 -4.52 1.78 -7.08
C ALA A 40 -4.16 0.92 -5.86
N LEU A 41 -4.59 -0.35 -5.83
CA LEU A 41 -4.21 -1.31 -4.81
C LEU A 41 -2.71 -1.61 -4.84
N GLY A 42 -2.15 -1.87 -6.03
CA GLY A 42 -0.72 -2.05 -6.19
C GLY A 42 0.09 -0.82 -5.73
N ARG A 43 -0.36 0.39 -6.11
CA ARG A 43 0.29 1.62 -5.62
C ARG A 43 0.20 1.76 -4.10
N SER A 44 -0.92 1.41 -3.49
CA SER A 44 -1.10 1.40 -2.04
C SER A 44 -0.08 0.47 -1.36
N CYS A 45 0.10 -0.75 -1.87
CA CYS A 45 1.12 -1.68 -1.39
C CYS A 45 2.54 -1.13 -1.55
N ASP A 46 2.87 -0.53 -2.70
CA ASP A 46 4.20 0.03 -2.93
C ASP A 46 4.49 1.24 -2.02
N VAL A 47 3.48 2.04 -1.67
CA VAL A 47 3.65 3.12 -0.69
C VAL A 47 3.94 2.55 0.69
N GLN A 48 3.23 1.48 1.10
CA GLN A 48 3.51 0.79 2.36
C GLN A 48 4.96 0.28 2.40
N HIS A 49 5.41 -0.37 1.32
CA HIS A 49 6.76 -0.89 1.22
C HIS A 49 7.81 0.21 1.42
N ASN A 50 7.64 1.35 0.76
CA ASN A 50 8.58 2.47 0.89
C ASN A 50 8.62 3.02 2.32
N LEU A 51 7.46 3.18 2.96
CA LEU A 51 7.40 3.60 4.37
C LEU A 51 8.11 2.59 5.27
N CYS A 52 7.82 1.30 5.08
CA CYS A 52 8.43 0.20 5.83
C CYS A 52 9.95 0.18 5.65
N SER A 53 10.42 0.27 4.41
CA SER A 53 11.85 0.27 4.08
C SER A 53 12.57 1.46 4.69
N ASN A 54 11.95 2.65 4.67
CA ASN A 54 12.50 3.83 5.34
C ASN A 54 12.62 3.63 6.85
N ALA A 55 11.64 2.99 7.49
CA ALA A 55 11.70 2.66 8.91
C ALA A 55 12.78 1.61 9.23
N ALA A 56 12.89 0.55 8.41
CA ALA A 56 13.96 -0.45 8.54
C ALA A 56 15.34 0.22 8.45
N ASN A 57 15.57 1.05 7.43
CA ASN A 57 16.81 1.78 7.23
C ASN A 57 17.11 2.81 8.33
N SER A 58 16.08 3.26 9.06
CA SER A 58 16.21 4.19 10.19
C SER A 58 16.39 3.48 11.54
N GLY A 59 16.62 2.16 11.55
CA GLY A 59 16.83 1.39 12.77
C GLY A 59 15.55 0.81 13.39
N GLY A 60 14.53 0.54 12.58
CA GLY A 60 13.23 0.00 13.03
C GLY A 60 13.26 -1.39 13.67
N GLY A 61 14.42 -2.07 13.70
CA GLY A 61 14.58 -3.38 14.34
C GLY A 61 14.12 -4.58 13.49
N PHE A 62 13.85 -4.34 12.21
CA PHE A 62 13.51 -5.33 11.19
C PHE A 62 14.26 -5.02 9.88
N ALA A 63 14.33 -5.98 8.96
CA ALA A 63 15.05 -5.83 7.70
C ALA A 63 14.14 -5.34 6.56
N VAL A 64 14.75 -4.73 5.54
CA VAL A 64 14.03 -4.37 4.30
C VAL A 64 13.40 -5.61 3.62
N SER A 65 14.02 -6.79 3.75
CA SER A 65 13.46 -8.05 3.25
C SER A 65 12.13 -8.44 3.92
N ASP A 66 11.89 -8.00 5.17
CA ASP A 66 10.60 -8.21 5.84
C ASP A 66 9.52 -7.31 5.21
N CYS A 67 9.92 -6.11 4.76
CA CYS A 67 9.06 -5.21 3.99
C CYS A 67 8.75 -5.77 2.59
N ASP A 68 9.71 -6.42 1.93
CA ASP A 68 9.51 -7.10 0.65
C ASP A 68 8.49 -8.24 0.78
N ALA A 69 8.61 -9.04 1.85
CA ALA A 69 7.66 -10.10 2.16
C ALA A 69 6.24 -9.54 2.42
N GLN A 70 6.14 -8.43 3.17
CA GLN A 70 4.88 -7.74 3.39
C GLN A 70 4.28 -7.19 2.09
N ASN A 71 5.09 -6.59 1.21
CA ASN A 71 4.63 -6.08 -0.08
C ASN A 71 4.09 -7.21 -0.96
N THR A 72 4.77 -8.34 -1.00
CA THR A 72 4.31 -9.54 -1.72
C THR A 72 2.96 -10.02 -1.20
N ALA A 73 2.78 -10.06 0.13
CA ALA A 73 1.50 -10.43 0.73
C ALA A 73 0.39 -9.39 0.44
N CYS A 74 0.72 -8.10 0.40
CA CYS A 74 -0.21 -7.04 0.06
C CYS A 74 -0.71 -7.14 -1.39
N HIS A 75 0.19 -7.39 -2.35
CA HIS A 75 -0.16 -7.56 -3.77
C HIS A 75 -0.95 -8.86 -4.04
N ALA A 76 -0.97 -9.80 -3.10
CA ALA A 76 -1.70 -11.07 -3.22
C ALA A 76 -3.11 -11.05 -2.57
N ALA A 77 -3.47 -9.97 -1.87
CA ALA A 77 -4.76 -9.80 -1.19
C ALA A 77 -5.84 -9.21 -2.11
#